data_AF-A0A1Q4ZYP3-F1
#
_entry.id   AF-A0A1Q4ZYP3-F1
#
_cell.length_a   1.000
_cell.length_b   1.000
_cell.length_c   1.000
_cell.angle_alpha   90.00
_cell.angle_beta   90.00
_cell.angle_gamma   90.00
#
_symmetry.space_group_name_H-M   'P 1'
#
loop_
_entity.id
_entity.type
_entity.pdbx_description
1 polymer ?
#
loop_
_entity_poly.entity_id
_entity_poly.type
_entity_poly.pdbx_seq_one_letter_code
_entity_poly.pdbx_strand_id
1 'polypeptide(L)'
;MTYDFGLHFTQELGNRFGPATDNWPATAERVTPFLAIVVDALGVDDGLRWFEAARQARQRVLEDERDDSYSFGFAHYLDTATRAHEDITLPMVAAFEALKGAYEVARRERSVDVDMYFECAAQACSRLGQARRDRREQLEQGRERRVAAQ
;
A
#
# COMPACT_ATOMS: atom_id res chain seq x y z
N MET A 1 11.52 -3.44 -8.80
CA MET A 1 10.12 -3.65 -8.38
C MET A 1 9.45 -2.31 -8.08
N THR A 2 10.16 -1.39 -7.44
CA THR A 2 9.78 0.01 -7.16
C THR A 2 9.23 0.80 -8.36
N TYR A 3 9.82 0.67 -9.55
CA TYR A 3 9.41 1.45 -10.73
C TYR A 3 7.97 1.13 -11.17
N ASP A 4 7.59 -0.16 -11.17
CA ASP A 4 6.25 -0.57 -11.58
C ASP A 4 5.21 -0.15 -10.52
N PHE A 5 5.53 -0.27 -9.23
CA PHE A 5 4.65 0.22 -8.16
C PHE A 5 4.44 1.72 -8.24
N GLY A 6 5.51 2.51 -8.33
CA GLY A 6 5.41 3.97 -8.43
C GLY A 6 4.52 4.40 -9.60
N LEU A 7 4.70 3.79 -10.78
CA LEU A 7 3.86 4.06 -11.95
C LEU A 7 2.38 3.77 -11.69
N HIS A 8 2.05 2.58 -11.17
CA HIS A 8 0.65 2.22 -10.91
C HIS A 8 0.04 3.04 -9.77
N PHE A 9 0.82 3.38 -8.74
CA PHE A 9 0.38 4.26 -7.67
C PHE A 9 0.08 5.67 -8.19
N THR A 10 0.95 6.24 -9.02
CA THR A 10 0.70 7.51 -9.72
C THR A 10 -0.55 7.43 -10.60
N GLN A 11 -0.81 6.31 -11.26
CA GLN A 11 -2.07 6.12 -12.00
C GLN A 11 -3.29 6.14 -11.09
N GLU A 12 -3.26 5.50 -9.92
CA GLU A 12 -4.39 5.57 -8.97
C GLU A 12 -4.59 6.97 -8.40
N LEU A 13 -3.52 7.70 -8.11
CA LEU A 13 -3.60 9.11 -7.72
C LEU A 13 -4.23 9.95 -8.84
N GLY A 14 -3.85 9.72 -10.10
CA GLY A 14 -4.44 10.39 -11.25
C GLY A 14 -5.92 10.05 -11.48
N ASN A 15 -6.33 8.81 -11.21
CA ASN A 15 -7.74 8.41 -11.24
C ASN A 15 -8.56 9.15 -10.16
N ARG A 16 -7.92 9.52 -9.05
CA ARG A 16 -8.56 10.18 -7.91
C ARG A 16 -8.59 11.70 -8.00
N PHE A 17 -7.46 12.32 -8.35
CA PHE A 17 -7.27 13.78 -8.37
C PHE A 17 -7.32 14.39 -9.77
N GLY A 18 -7.44 13.55 -10.80
CA GLY A 18 -7.35 13.96 -12.19
C GLY A 18 -5.91 13.96 -12.71
N PRO A 19 -5.74 14.11 -14.03
CA PRO A 19 -4.45 13.91 -14.70
C PRO A 19 -3.44 15.04 -14.48
N ALA A 20 -3.89 16.22 -14.02
CA ALA A 20 -3.02 17.37 -13.78
C ALA A 20 -2.41 17.31 -12.37
N THR A 21 -1.13 16.93 -12.29
CA THR A 21 -0.39 16.77 -11.02
C THR A 21 -0.28 18.05 -10.22
N ASP A 22 -0.35 19.23 -10.87
CA ASP A 22 -0.31 20.54 -10.20
C ASP A 22 -1.47 20.74 -9.20
N ASN A 23 -2.56 19.98 -9.36
CA ASN A 23 -3.72 20.02 -8.47
C ASN A 23 -3.71 18.90 -7.41
N TRP A 24 -2.68 18.04 -7.41
CA TRP A 24 -2.58 16.98 -6.44
C TRP A 24 -2.18 17.55 -5.09
N PRO A 25 -2.54 16.88 -3.98
CA PRO A 25 -2.07 17.32 -2.68
C PRO A 25 -0.54 17.21 -2.57
N ALA A 26 0.08 18.19 -1.91
CA ALA A 26 1.54 18.20 -1.72
C ALA A 26 2.04 16.97 -0.93
N THR A 27 1.19 16.38 -0.09
CA THR A 27 1.48 15.12 0.60
C THR A 27 1.65 13.94 -0.35
N ALA A 28 1.06 13.92 -1.54
CA ALA A 28 1.13 12.79 -2.46
C ALA A 28 2.58 12.44 -2.84
N GLU A 29 3.40 13.44 -3.16
CA GLU A 29 4.83 13.26 -3.44
C GLU A 29 5.61 12.81 -2.19
N ARG A 30 5.20 13.28 -1.01
CA ARG A 30 5.90 13.00 0.24
C ARG A 30 5.63 11.60 0.79
N VAL A 31 4.42 11.06 0.59
CA VAL A 31 4.05 9.71 1.06
C VAL A 31 4.53 8.63 0.10
N THR A 32 4.66 8.93 -1.20
CA THR A 32 5.02 7.95 -2.23
C THR A 32 6.28 7.13 -1.90
N PRO A 33 7.42 7.73 -1.46
CA PRO A 33 8.61 6.96 -1.12
C PRO A 33 8.40 5.97 0.04
N PHE A 34 7.60 6.34 1.04
CA PHE A 34 7.30 5.46 2.16
C PHE A 34 6.48 4.25 1.71
N LEU A 35 5.47 4.46 0.87
CA LEU A 35 4.65 3.37 0.34
C LEU A 35 5.48 2.45 -0.58
N ALA A 36 6.42 3.02 -1.35
CA ALA A 36 7.34 2.24 -2.17
C ALA A 36 8.26 1.34 -1.32
N ILE A 37 8.75 1.81 -0.17
CA ILE A 37 9.56 1.00 0.76
C ILE A 37 8.81 -0.25 1.22
N VAL A 38 7.51 -0.16 1.50
CA VAL A 38 6.69 -1.31 1.91
C VAL A 38 6.68 -2.38 0.84
N VAL A 39 6.47 -2.00 -0.42
CA VAL A 39 6.41 -2.94 -1.54
C VAL A 39 7.80 -3.51 -1.89
N ASP A 40 8.86 -2.72 -1.75
CA ASP A 40 10.22 -3.20 -1.95
C ASP A 40 10.66 -4.17 -0.84
N ALA A 41 10.21 -3.95 0.40
CA ALA A 41 10.52 -4.82 1.52
C ALA A 41 9.73 -6.14 1.49
N LEU A 42 8.42 -6.07 1.22
CA LEU A 42 7.51 -7.21 1.38
C LEU A 42 7.10 -7.86 0.06
N GLY A 43 7.28 -7.19 -1.06
CA GLY A 43 6.69 -7.57 -2.33
C GLY A 43 5.23 -7.11 -2.46
N VAL A 44 4.64 -7.40 -3.61
CA VAL A 44 3.33 -6.87 -4.02
C VAL A 44 2.17 -7.48 -3.23
N ASP A 45 2.19 -8.80 -3.02
CA ASP A 45 1.08 -9.50 -2.36
C ASP A 45 1.02 -9.17 -0.86
N ASP A 46 2.16 -9.21 -0.17
CA ASP A 46 2.23 -8.80 1.23
C ASP A 46 2.05 -7.29 1.41
N GLY A 47 2.57 -6.48 0.47
CA GLY A 47 2.33 -5.04 0.44
C GLY A 47 0.85 -4.69 0.37
N LEU A 48 0.07 -5.37 -0.48
CA LEU A 48 -1.39 -5.23 -0.53
C LEU A 48 -2.02 -5.46 0.85
N ARG A 49 -1.72 -6.60 1.47
CA ARG A 49 -2.25 -6.95 2.80
C ARG A 49 -1.88 -5.90 3.86
N TRP A 50 -0.65 -5.39 3.81
CA TRP A 50 -0.18 -4.37 4.75
C TRP A 50 -0.83 -3.00 4.54
N PHE A 51 -1.12 -2.60 3.29
CA PHE A 51 -1.89 -1.38 3.03
C PHE A 51 -3.35 -1.51 3.48
N GLU A 52 -3.98 -2.67 3.30
CA GLU A 52 -5.31 -2.92 3.85
C GLU A 52 -5.31 -2.89 5.39
N ALA A 53 -4.29 -3.48 6.03
CA ALA A 53 -4.10 -3.40 7.48
C ALA A 53 -3.92 -1.94 7.95
N ALA A 54 -3.19 -1.11 7.20
CA ALA A 54 -3.05 0.31 7.49
C ALA A 54 -4.39 1.06 7.43
N ARG A 55 -5.24 0.78 6.43
CA ARG A 55 -6.60 1.34 6.37
C ARG A 55 -7.43 0.94 7.58
N GLN A 56 -7.40 -0.33 7.96
CA GLN A 56 -8.11 -0.81 9.16
C GLN A 56 -7.59 -0.13 10.44
N ALA A 57 -6.28 0.05 10.55
CA ALA A 57 -5.67 0.74 11.69
C ALA A 57 -6.09 2.20 11.79
N ARG A 58 -6.15 2.92 10.67
CA ARG A 58 -6.66 4.31 10.63
C ARG A 58 -8.14 4.37 10.97
N GLN A 59 -8.95 3.48 10.43
CA GLN A 59 -10.38 3.42 10.76
C GLN A 59 -10.60 3.25 12.27
N ARG A 60 -9.81 2.40 12.94
CA ARG A 60 -9.87 2.27 14.41
C ARG A 60 -9.49 3.55 15.16
N VAL A 61 -8.47 4.28 14.69
CA VAL A 61 -8.14 5.59 15.26
C VAL A 61 -9.30 6.57 15.13
N LEU A 62 -9.97 6.61 13.97
CA LEU A 62 -11.11 7.49 13.74
C LEU A 62 -12.33 7.10 14.60
N GLU A 63 -12.56 5.81 14.81
CA GLU A 63 -13.61 5.31 15.70
C GLU A 63 -13.36 5.73 17.15
N ASP A 64 -12.14 5.59 17.65
CA ASP A 64 -11.80 6.04 19.01
C ASP A 64 -11.93 7.56 19.17
N GLU A 65 -11.43 8.33 18.18
CA GLU A 65 -11.52 9.80 18.17
C GLU A 65 -12.99 10.26 18.15
N ARG A 66 -13.86 9.52 17.46
CA ARG A 66 -15.30 9.81 17.37
C ARG A 66 -16.05 9.46 18.66
N ASP A 67 -15.71 8.35 19.28
CA ASP A 67 -16.38 7.85 20.49
C ASP A 67 -15.83 8.49 21.78
N ASP A 68 -14.91 9.45 21.65
CA ASP A 68 -14.18 10.12 22.75
C ASP A 68 -13.55 9.12 23.72
N SER A 69 -13.10 7.99 23.15
CA SER A 69 -12.50 6.86 23.86
C SER A 69 -10.98 7.01 23.89
N TYR A 70 -10.31 6.23 24.75
CA TYR A 70 -8.85 6.21 24.76
C TYR A 70 -8.32 5.60 23.46
N SER A 71 -7.63 6.39 22.65
CA SER A 71 -6.98 5.88 21.43
C SER A 71 -5.56 5.38 21.71
N PHE A 72 -5.31 4.10 21.40
CA PHE A 72 -3.95 3.53 21.42
C PHE A 72 -3.07 4.02 20.26
N GLY A 73 -3.67 4.70 19.28
CA GLY A 73 -2.99 5.29 18.14
C GLY A 73 -2.66 4.30 17.01
N PHE A 74 -2.31 4.87 15.86
CA PHE A 74 -2.14 4.13 14.61
C PHE A 74 -1.12 2.99 14.69
N ALA A 75 0.03 3.21 15.31
CA ALA A 75 1.09 2.20 15.41
C ALA A 75 0.61 0.93 16.16
N HIS A 76 -0.18 1.10 17.22
CA HIS A 76 -0.72 -0.04 17.96
C HIS A 76 -1.72 -0.84 17.12
N TYR A 77 -2.64 -0.15 16.45
CA TYR A 77 -3.62 -0.82 15.60
C TYR A 77 -2.98 -1.45 14.36
N LEU A 78 -1.94 -0.83 13.81
CA LEU A 78 -1.19 -1.39 12.70
C LEU A 78 -0.46 -2.68 13.13
N ASP A 79 0.19 -2.69 14.29
CA ASP A 79 0.87 -3.89 14.80
C ASP A 79 -0.12 -5.04 14.98
N THR A 80 -1.29 -4.74 15.56
CA THR A 80 -2.36 -5.72 15.75
C THR A 80 -2.89 -6.25 14.41
N ALA A 81 -3.13 -5.38 13.44
CA ALA A 81 -3.70 -5.75 12.14
C ALA A 81 -2.73 -6.54 11.26
N THR A 82 -1.43 -6.23 11.34
CA THR A 82 -0.37 -6.91 10.57
C THR A 82 0.19 -8.14 11.26
N ARG A 83 -0.07 -8.29 12.58
CA ARG A 83 0.58 -9.28 13.46
C ARG A 83 2.11 -9.22 13.39
N ALA A 84 2.67 -8.02 13.20
CA ALA A 84 4.10 -7.82 13.00
C ALA A 84 4.95 -8.29 14.20
N HIS A 85 4.36 -8.40 15.39
CA HIS A 85 5.01 -8.93 16.59
C HIS A 85 5.21 -10.45 16.61
N GLU A 86 4.52 -11.24 15.76
CA GLU A 86 4.60 -12.71 15.79
C GLU A 86 5.92 -13.24 15.21
N ASP A 87 6.48 -12.61 14.17
CA ASP A 87 7.72 -13.01 13.50
C ASP A 87 8.52 -11.79 13.00
N ILE A 88 9.36 -11.21 13.87
CA ILE A 88 10.07 -9.96 13.55
C ILE A 88 11.24 -10.21 12.58
N THR A 89 11.11 -9.66 11.37
CA THR A 89 12.18 -9.62 10.36
C THR A 89 12.52 -8.19 9.95
N LEU A 90 13.74 -7.96 9.45
CA LEU A 90 14.16 -6.63 8.98
C LEU A 90 13.21 -6.03 7.91
N PRO A 91 12.71 -6.78 6.91
CA PRO A 91 11.73 -6.27 5.97
C PRO A 91 10.41 -5.85 6.61
N MET A 92 9.90 -6.61 7.60
CA MET A 92 8.68 -6.25 8.32
C MET A 92 8.86 -4.97 9.14
N VAL A 93 10.00 -4.83 9.83
CA VAL A 93 10.32 -3.59 10.58
C VAL A 93 10.40 -2.40 9.63
N ALA A 94 11.06 -2.54 8.48
CA ALA A 94 11.15 -1.48 7.47
C ALA A 94 9.77 -1.06 6.95
N ALA A 95 8.91 -2.02 6.60
CA ALA A 95 7.55 -1.76 6.16
C ALA A 95 6.70 -1.07 7.26
N PHE A 96 6.85 -1.52 8.51
CA PHE A 96 6.10 -0.98 9.64
C PHE A 96 6.45 0.48 9.91
N GLU A 97 7.74 0.78 9.98
CA GLU A 97 8.22 2.16 10.15
C GLU A 97 7.89 3.04 8.94
N ALA A 98 7.91 2.49 7.73
CA ALA A 98 7.51 3.23 6.54
C ALA A 98 6.02 3.61 6.58
N LEU A 99 5.12 2.69 6.98
CA LEU A 99 3.69 2.99 7.12
C LEU A 99 3.41 4.03 8.20
N LYS A 100 4.13 3.97 9.34
CA LYS A 100 4.05 5.02 10.37
C LYS A 100 4.49 6.38 9.83
N GLY A 101 5.59 6.42 9.06
CA GLY A 101 6.07 7.63 8.42
C GLY A 101 5.06 8.20 7.42
N ALA A 102 4.50 7.35 6.54
CA ALA A 102 3.45 7.73 5.59
C ALA A 102 2.23 8.31 6.31
N TYR A 103 1.77 7.62 7.37
CA TYR A 103 0.64 8.06 8.19
C TYR A 103 0.89 9.43 8.84
N GLU A 104 2.07 9.62 9.43
CA GLU A 104 2.42 10.88 10.10
C GLU A 104 2.51 12.05 9.12
N VAL A 105 3.08 11.81 7.93
CA VAL A 105 3.17 12.82 6.87
C VAL A 105 1.78 13.19 6.37
N ALA A 106 0.93 12.19 6.10
CA ALA A 106 -0.41 12.41 5.56
C ALA A 106 -1.33 13.10 6.57
N ARG A 107 -1.38 12.64 7.83
CA ARG A 107 -2.34 13.15 8.82
C ARG A 107 -2.12 14.62 9.22
N ARG A 108 -0.91 15.14 9.01
CA ARG A 108 -0.58 16.55 9.30
C ARG A 108 -1.21 17.51 8.28
N GLU A 109 -1.51 17.02 7.08
CA GLU A 109 -2.19 17.80 6.05
C GLU A 109 -3.71 17.57 6.14
N ARG A 110 -4.45 18.61 6.55
CA ARG A 110 -5.91 18.49 6.78
C ARG A 110 -6.76 18.38 5.50
N SER A 111 -6.17 18.62 4.33
CA SER A 111 -6.89 18.66 3.04
C SER A 111 -7.13 17.28 2.43
N VAL A 112 -6.54 16.20 2.98
CA VAL A 112 -6.59 14.87 2.37
C VAL A 112 -6.84 13.81 3.42
N ASP A 113 -7.72 12.87 3.09
CA ASP A 113 -7.91 11.67 3.89
C ASP A 113 -6.71 10.73 3.74
N VAL A 114 -6.10 10.34 4.85
CA VAL A 114 -4.95 9.44 4.88
C VAL A 114 -5.30 8.08 4.29
N ASP A 115 -6.54 7.61 4.50
CA ASP A 115 -6.99 6.30 4.02
C ASP A 115 -6.93 6.18 2.50
N MET A 116 -7.10 7.30 1.80
CA MET A 116 -7.04 7.34 0.35
C MET A 116 -5.64 6.96 -0.16
N TYR A 117 -4.56 7.37 0.50
CA TYR A 117 -3.21 6.98 0.06
C TYR A 117 -2.98 5.48 0.20
N PHE A 118 -3.42 4.88 1.31
CA PHE A 118 -3.33 3.44 1.50
C PHE A 118 -4.25 2.67 0.55
N GLU A 119 -5.43 3.21 0.23
CA GLU A 119 -6.33 2.65 -0.78
C GLU A 119 -5.72 2.66 -2.18
N CYS A 120 -5.17 3.78 -2.63
CA CYS A 120 -4.47 3.87 -3.91
C CYS A 120 -3.28 2.90 -3.98
N ALA A 121 -2.54 2.75 -2.88
CA ALA A 121 -1.42 1.80 -2.81
C ALA A 121 -1.89 0.34 -2.88
N ALA A 122 -2.96 -0.01 -2.17
CA ALA A 122 -3.58 -1.33 -2.24
C ALA A 122 -4.08 -1.63 -3.67
N GLN A 123 -4.75 -0.69 -4.32
CA GLN A 123 -5.22 -0.85 -5.71
C GLN A 123 -4.05 -1.04 -6.69
N ALA A 124 -2.98 -0.27 -6.54
CA ALA A 124 -1.76 -0.43 -7.34
C ALA A 124 -1.13 -1.82 -7.15
N CYS A 125 -1.03 -2.31 -5.91
CA CYS A 125 -0.56 -3.66 -5.62
C CYS A 125 -1.48 -4.74 -6.22
N SER A 126 -2.81 -4.57 -6.11
CA SER A 126 -3.78 -5.50 -6.67
C SER A 126 -3.63 -5.63 -8.20
N ARG A 127 -3.52 -4.51 -8.92
CA ARG A 127 -3.29 -4.49 -10.38
C ARG A 127 -1.97 -5.16 -10.75
N LEU A 128 -0.90 -4.87 -10.00
CA LEU A 128 0.41 -5.50 -10.21
C LEU A 128 0.38 -7.01 -9.98
N GLY A 129 -0.27 -7.45 -8.91
CA GLY A 129 -0.44 -8.87 -8.59
C GLY A 129 -1.20 -9.57 -9.71
N GLN A 130 -2.27 -8.96 -10.22
CA GLN A 130 -3.04 -9.51 -11.33
C GLN A 130 -2.19 -9.62 -12.61
N ALA A 131 -1.51 -8.56 -13.01
CA ALA A 131 -0.65 -8.57 -14.21
C ALA A 131 0.45 -9.64 -14.13
N ARG A 132 1.00 -9.90 -12.93
CA ARG A 132 1.99 -10.96 -12.70
C ARG A 132 1.38 -12.35 -12.85
N ARG A 133 0.17 -12.57 -12.33
CA ARG A 133 -0.55 -13.84 -12.49
C ARG A 133 -0.89 -14.12 -13.96
N ASP A 134 -1.48 -13.15 -14.65
CA ASP A 134 -1.83 -13.26 -16.06
C ASP A 134 -0.60 -13.59 -16.92
N ARG A 135 0.53 -12.94 -16.65
CA ARG A 135 1.79 -13.20 -17.36
C ARG A 135 2.30 -14.63 -17.11
N ARG A 136 2.18 -15.12 -15.88
CA ARG A 136 2.60 -16.49 -15.54
C ARG A 136 1.76 -17.52 -16.28
N GLU A 137 0.44 -17.35 -16.30
CA GLU A 137 -0.48 -18.24 -17.02
C GLU A 137 -0.19 -18.26 -18.53
N GLN A 138 0.06 -17.10 -19.15
CA GLN A 138 0.43 -17.01 -20.56
C GLN A 138 1.73 -17.77 -20.87
N LEU A 139 2.72 -17.71 -19.98
CA LEU A 139 3.98 -18.42 -20.13
C LEU A 139 3.81 -19.93 -19.97
N GLU A 140 2.97 -20.38 -19.03
CA GLU A 140 2.64 -21.79 -18.81
C GLU A 140 1.90 -22.37 -20.03
N GLN A 141 0.85 -21.69 -20.52
CA GLN A 141 0.13 -22.07 -21.74
C GLN A 141 1.05 -22.08 -22.98
N GLY A 142 1.97 -21.13 -23.08
CA GLY A 142 2.95 -21.07 -24.15
C GLY A 142 3.94 -22.24 -24.14
N ARG A 143 4.32 -22.72 -22.95
CA ARG A 143 5.16 -23.93 -22.79
C ARG A 143 4.40 -25.18 -23.17
N GLU A 144 3.17 -25.35 -22.70
CA GLU A 144 2.33 -26.50 -23.03
C GLU A 144 2.09 -26.64 -24.53
N ARG A 145 1.80 -25.53 -25.23
CA ARG A 145 1.64 -25.52 -26.70
C ARG A 145 2.92 -25.90 -27.44
N ARG A 146 4.10 -25.56 -26.91
CA ARG A 146 5.39 -25.96 -27.52
C ARG A 146 5.69 -27.43 -27.30
N VAL A 147 5.33 -27.98 -26.14
CA VAL A 147 5.48 -29.42 -25.84
C VAL A 147 4.50 -30.25 -26.67
N ALA A 148 3.27 -29.79 -26.84
CA ALA A 148 2.26 -30.50 -27.66
C ALA A 148 2.51 -30.44 -29.18
N ALA A 149 3.43 -29.57 -29.63
CA ALA A 149 3.83 -29.44 -31.03
C ALA A 149 5.12 -30.23 -31.37
N GLN A 150 5.67 -30.98 -30.42
CA GLN A 150 6.79 -31.91 -30.59
C GLN A 150 6.28 -33.36 -30.60
#